data_AF-A0A365QMW0-F1
#
_entry.id   AF-A0A365QMW0-F1
#
_cell.length_a   1.000
_cell.length_b   1.000
_cell.length_c   1.000
_cell.angle_alpha   90.00
_cell.angle_beta   90.00
_cell.angle_gamma   90.00
#
_symmetry.space_group_name_H-M   'P 1'
#
loop_
_entity.id
_entity.type
_entity.pdbx_description
1 polymer ?
#
loop_
_entity_poly.entity_id
_entity_poly.type
_entity_poly.pdbx_seq_one_letter_code
_entity_poly.pdbx_strand_id
1 'polypeptide(L)'
;MKTRFLITAAALALACAPAFAGWSGHGTAYTPRGTYNGAHAGSCGGGSCSHAGGVIGPGGGIATNTGTVTRTAPGQFSNSGTAVGPNGRSVKHSGDTSCADGTCSHTGSLTGSDGHSATTSGSVTRNGPGQYASSGTITGSNGNTASHTASTNCAGSTCSRSGTVTGTDGASVTHSGSATRVAPGVVTTSGGSTIVHGGTVSTGGTTVIHGSTAAGGAVVVAGGTVPVPAAVPVPVAPPPPAAVVVTPPPPAATVAVAAPAPAAVVVTPPPPAPAAVVVTP
;
A
#
# COMPACT_ATOMS: atom_id res chain seq x y z
N MET A 1 29.28 47.17 50.54
CA MET A 1 28.31 47.49 49.46
C MET A 1 28.73 46.62 48.27
N LYS A 2 28.30 45.36 48.11
CA LYS A 2 26.99 44.80 47.78
C LYS A 2 26.49 45.20 46.38
N THR A 3 26.94 44.44 45.38
CA THR A 3 26.19 44.26 44.13
C THR A 3 26.51 42.89 43.54
N ARG A 4 25.58 41.97 43.76
CA ARG A 4 25.55 40.65 43.11
C ARG A 4 24.99 40.86 41.70
N PHE A 5 25.76 40.56 40.66
CA PHE A 5 25.23 40.47 39.31
C PHE A 5 24.59 39.09 39.12
N LEU A 6 23.26 39.09 39.16
CA LEU A 6 22.42 38.02 38.63
C LEU A 6 22.64 37.96 37.11
N ILE A 7 23.35 36.94 36.63
CA ILE A 7 23.33 36.59 35.21
C ILE A 7 22.11 35.70 35.01
N THR A 8 21.12 36.29 34.37
CA THR A 8 19.85 35.74 33.94
C THR A 8 20.07 34.46 33.13
N ALA A 9 19.48 33.35 33.57
CA ALA A 9 19.36 32.15 32.78
C ALA A 9 18.49 32.47 31.53
N ALA A 10 19.13 32.63 30.38
CA ALA A 10 18.44 32.60 29.11
C ALA A 10 17.95 31.16 28.91
N ALA A 11 16.68 30.91 29.26
CA ALA A 11 15.98 29.72 28.86
C ALA A 11 16.02 29.67 27.32
N LEU A 12 16.84 28.78 26.80
CA LEU A 12 16.82 28.41 25.38
C LEU A 12 15.51 27.64 25.17
N ALA A 13 14.41 28.39 25.03
CA ALA A 13 13.20 27.86 24.44
C ALA A 13 13.57 27.47 23.02
N LEU A 14 13.86 26.18 22.83
CA LEU A 14 13.96 25.55 21.52
C LEU A 14 12.55 25.59 20.94
N ALA A 15 12.14 26.76 20.46
CA ALA A 15 11.01 26.93 19.59
C ALA A 15 11.31 26.04 18.39
N CYS A 16 10.71 24.85 18.37
CA CYS A 16 10.62 24.00 17.21
C CYS A 16 9.74 24.76 16.21
N ALA A 17 10.31 25.80 15.58
CA ALA A 17 9.72 26.42 14.42
C ALA A 17 9.47 25.27 13.44
N PRO A 18 8.23 25.07 12.94
CA PRO A 18 8.06 24.15 11.85
C PRO A 18 8.86 24.79 10.73
N ALA A 19 9.92 24.14 10.27
CA ALA A 19 10.59 24.59 9.07
C ALA A 19 9.50 24.71 8.01
N PHE A 20 9.16 25.94 7.60
CA PHE A 20 8.29 26.21 6.47
C PHE A 20 9.05 25.72 5.24
N ALA A 21 8.97 24.42 4.99
CA ALA A 21 9.53 23.79 3.81
C ALA A 21 8.50 24.00 2.71
N GLY A 22 8.64 25.10 1.98
CA GLY A 22 7.95 25.29 0.70
C GLY A 22 8.77 24.64 -0.40
N TRP A 23 8.10 24.00 -1.36
CA TRP A 23 8.72 23.52 -2.58
C TRP A 23 7.86 23.90 -3.78
N SER A 24 8.51 24.07 -4.93
CA SER A 24 7.81 24.21 -6.20
C SER A 24 8.68 23.67 -7.32
N GLY A 25 8.06 23.27 -8.41
CA GLY A 25 8.73 22.73 -9.57
C GLY A 25 7.84 22.82 -10.80
N HIS A 26 8.47 22.83 -11.96
CA HIS A 26 7.79 22.71 -13.24
C HIS A 26 8.56 21.73 -14.11
N GLY A 27 7.90 21.19 -15.12
CA GLY A 27 8.50 20.23 -16.04
C GLY A 27 7.68 20.04 -17.29
N THR A 28 8.37 19.61 -18.34
CA THR A 28 7.77 19.32 -19.64
C THR A 28 7.98 17.86 -19.98
N ALA A 29 6.91 17.15 -20.32
CA ALA A 29 6.96 15.77 -20.80
C ALA A 29 6.60 15.72 -22.28
N TYR A 30 7.46 15.09 -23.08
CA TYR A 30 7.24 14.88 -24.51
C TYR A 30 6.74 13.45 -24.73
N THR A 31 5.61 13.33 -25.41
CA THR A 31 5.01 12.03 -25.73
C THR A 31 4.67 11.98 -27.22
N PRO A 32 4.42 10.78 -27.79
CA PRO A 32 3.90 10.67 -29.15
C PRO A 32 2.56 11.40 -29.38
N ARG A 33 1.82 11.71 -28.31
CA ARG A 33 0.56 12.45 -28.37
C ARG A 33 0.72 13.97 -28.20
N GLY A 34 1.96 14.46 -28.04
CA GLY A 34 2.32 15.87 -27.92
C GLY A 34 3.03 16.22 -26.60
N THR A 35 3.22 17.53 -26.41
CA THR A 35 3.91 18.13 -25.27
C THR A 35 2.98 18.44 -24.11
N TYR A 36 3.38 18.03 -22.90
CA TYR A 36 2.66 18.30 -21.65
C TYR A 36 3.51 19.19 -20.76
N ASN A 37 2.96 20.28 -20.27
CA ASN A 37 3.65 21.21 -19.36
C ASN A 37 2.97 21.19 -18.00
N GLY A 38 3.74 20.91 -16.95
CA GLY A 38 3.23 20.83 -15.59
C GLY A 38 3.96 21.77 -14.65
N ALA A 39 3.25 22.20 -13.61
CA ALA A 39 3.81 22.91 -12.49
C ALA A 39 3.14 22.43 -11.20
N HIS A 40 3.89 22.46 -10.10
CA HIS A 40 3.39 22.13 -8.78
C HIS A 40 4.09 22.96 -7.71
N ALA A 41 3.40 23.14 -6.60
CA ALA A 41 3.92 23.76 -5.40
C ALA A 41 3.33 23.08 -4.17
N GLY A 42 4.02 23.21 -3.05
CA GLY A 42 3.51 22.75 -1.77
C GLY A 42 4.24 23.41 -0.61
N SER A 43 3.67 23.25 0.57
CA SER A 43 4.23 23.78 1.80
C SER A 43 3.86 22.89 2.98
N CYS A 44 4.77 22.82 3.95
CA CYS A 44 4.53 22.14 5.22
C CYS A 44 4.52 23.12 6.39
N GLY A 45 3.61 22.89 7.33
CA GLY A 45 3.51 23.61 8.60
C GLY A 45 2.61 22.85 9.57
N GLY A 46 2.94 22.90 10.87
CA GLY A 46 2.08 22.31 11.92
C GLY A 46 1.80 20.81 11.77
N GLY A 47 2.74 20.03 11.21
CA GLY A 47 2.56 18.59 10.98
C GLY A 47 1.73 18.25 9.74
N SER A 48 1.30 19.24 8.96
CA SER A 48 0.59 19.05 7.70
C SER A 48 1.38 19.62 6.53
N CYS A 49 1.25 18.99 5.38
CA CYS A 49 1.85 19.37 4.12
C CYS A 49 0.76 19.46 3.06
N SER A 50 0.58 20.64 2.47
CA SER A 50 -0.39 20.86 1.40
C SER A 50 0.34 20.95 0.07
N HIS A 51 -0.28 20.45 -0.99
CA HIS A 51 0.23 20.59 -2.36
C HIS A 51 -0.87 20.98 -3.33
N ALA A 52 -0.44 21.61 -4.41
CA ALA A 52 -1.24 21.90 -5.58
C ALA A 52 -0.39 21.78 -6.82
N GLY A 53 -0.94 21.24 -7.89
CA GLY A 53 -0.27 21.19 -9.17
C GLY A 53 -1.23 20.98 -10.31
N GLY A 54 -0.74 21.17 -11.51
CA GLY A 54 -1.49 20.90 -12.72
C GLY A 54 -0.61 20.65 -13.92
N VAL A 55 -1.23 20.05 -14.94
CA VAL A 55 -0.60 19.71 -16.21
C VAL A 55 -1.53 20.15 -17.34
N ILE A 56 -0.99 20.91 -18.28
CA ILE A 56 -1.64 21.28 -19.54
C ILE A 56 -1.17 20.32 -20.62
N GLY A 57 -2.13 19.72 -21.33
CA GLY A 57 -1.85 18.88 -22.49
C GLY A 57 -1.88 19.65 -23.83
N PRO A 58 -1.53 18.97 -24.93
CA PRO A 58 -1.49 19.55 -26.29
C PRO A 58 -2.80 20.17 -26.76
N GLY A 59 -3.94 19.65 -26.26
CA GLY A 59 -5.28 20.18 -26.57
C GLY A 59 -5.72 21.34 -25.68
N GLY A 60 -4.82 21.96 -24.91
CA GLY A 60 -5.12 23.10 -24.02
C GLY A 60 -5.88 22.76 -22.73
N GLY A 61 -6.38 21.53 -22.60
CA GLY A 61 -7.04 21.06 -21.39
C GLY A 61 -6.08 20.93 -20.20
N ILE A 62 -6.54 21.36 -19.02
CA ILE A 62 -5.77 21.35 -17.76
C ILE A 62 -6.28 20.23 -16.85
N ALA A 63 -5.39 19.39 -16.36
CA ALA A 63 -5.64 18.54 -15.20
C ALA A 63 -5.00 19.17 -13.96
N THR A 64 -5.68 19.20 -12.82
CA THR A 64 -5.13 19.67 -11.55
C THR A 64 -5.24 18.61 -10.46
N ASN A 65 -4.38 18.71 -9.46
CA ASN A 65 -4.51 17.97 -8.22
C ASN A 65 -4.12 18.86 -7.05
N THR A 66 -4.97 18.90 -6.04
CA THR A 66 -4.68 19.55 -4.75
C THR A 66 -4.88 18.54 -3.64
N GLY A 67 -4.15 18.70 -2.55
CA GLY A 67 -4.32 17.84 -1.39
C GLY A 67 -3.51 18.24 -0.19
N THR A 68 -3.71 17.48 0.88
CA THR A 68 -3.02 17.60 2.15
C THR A 68 -2.59 16.23 2.63
N VAL A 69 -1.47 16.19 3.33
CA VAL A 69 -1.02 15.06 4.13
C VAL A 69 -0.76 15.58 5.54
N THR A 70 -1.38 14.98 6.54
CA THR A 70 -1.26 15.38 7.94
C THR A 70 -0.72 14.22 8.75
N ARG A 71 0.37 14.46 9.49
CA ARG A 71 0.86 13.50 10.48
C ARG A 71 -0.02 13.58 11.72
N THR A 72 -0.80 12.53 11.98
CA THR A 72 -1.74 12.45 13.11
C THR A 72 -1.06 11.92 14.37
N ALA A 73 -0.03 11.09 14.23
CA ALA A 73 0.83 10.59 15.31
C ALA A 73 2.19 10.10 14.74
N PRO A 74 3.19 9.73 15.57
CA PRO A 74 4.42 9.12 15.07
C PRO A 74 4.12 7.88 14.20
N GLY A 75 4.59 7.90 12.95
CA GLY A 75 4.35 6.82 11.99
C GLY A 75 2.92 6.74 11.44
N GLN A 76 2.04 7.70 11.75
CA GLN A 76 0.65 7.73 11.30
C GLN A 76 0.35 9.01 10.51
N PHE A 77 -0.29 8.85 9.37
CA PHE A 77 -0.56 9.93 8.42
C PHE A 77 -1.95 9.78 7.84
N SER A 78 -2.67 10.89 7.71
CA SER A 78 -3.88 10.98 6.90
C SER A 78 -3.60 11.81 5.66
N ASN A 79 -4.25 11.51 4.55
CA ASN A 79 -4.19 12.32 3.34
C ASN A 79 -5.56 12.56 2.75
N SER A 80 -5.72 13.69 2.08
CA SER A 80 -6.93 14.02 1.33
C SER A 80 -6.61 14.88 0.13
N GLY A 81 -7.47 14.90 -0.87
CA GLY A 81 -7.27 15.75 -2.04
C GLY A 81 -8.35 15.63 -3.09
N THR A 82 -8.22 16.44 -4.12
CA THR A 82 -9.11 16.45 -5.29
C THR A 82 -8.27 16.53 -6.55
N ALA A 83 -8.44 15.56 -7.45
CA ALA A 83 -7.97 15.63 -8.81
C ALA A 83 -9.11 16.12 -9.72
N VAL A 84 -8.83 17.05 -10.62
CA VAL A 84 -9.78 17.53 -11.63
C VAL A 84 -9.17 17.28 -13.01
N GLY A 85 -9.91 16.61 -13.88
CA GLY A 85 -9.48 16.34 -15.25
C GLY A 85 -9.77 17.50 -16.21
N PRO A 86 -9.21 17.46 -17.43
CA PRO A 86 -9.44 18.48 -18.47
C PRO A 86 -10.90 18.71 -18.86
N ASN A 87 -11.77 17.74 -18.60
CA ASN A 87 -13.20 17.79 -18.86
C ASN A 87 -14.02 18.27 -17.64
N GLY A 88 -13.37 18.79 -16.59
CA GLY A 88 -14.02 19.28 -15.38
C GLY A 88 -14.54 18.19 -14.43
N ARG A 89 -14.47 16.90 -14.81
CA ARG A 89 -14.77 15.79 -13.90
C ARG A 89 -13.71 15.71 -12.82
N SER A 90 -14.14 15.41 -11.59
CA SER A 90 -13.25 15.38 -10.44
C SER A 90 -13.32 14.05 -9.69
N VAL A 91 -12.23 13.72 -9.02
CA VAL A 91 -12.13 12.61 -8.08
C VAL A 91 -11.60 13.16 -6.77
N LYS A 92 -12.40 13.05 -5.71
CA LYS A 92 -11.94 13.26 -4.35
C LYS A 92 -11.27 12.00 -3.86
N HIS A 93 -10.16 12.14 -3.15
CA HIS A 93 -9.47 11.02 -2.54
C HIS A 93 -9.17 11.32 -1.08
N SER A 94 -9.15 10.27 -0.27
CA SER A 94 -8.67 10.31 1.10
C SER A 94 -8.03 9.00 1.48
N GLY A 95 -7.25 8.99 2.55
CA GLY A 95 -6.70 7.78 3.10
C GLY A 95 -5.95 8.00 4.39
N ASP A 96 -5.61 6.89 5.02
CA ASP A 96 -4.85 6.82 6.25
C ASP A 96 -3.75 5.78 6.09
N THR A 97 -2.58 6.06 6.63
CA THR A 97 -1.43 5.17 6.66
C THR A 97 -0.92 5.08 8.08
N SER A 98 -0.74 3.87 8.59
CA SER A 98 -0.16 3.62 9.91
C SER A 98 0.95 2.60 9.80
N CYS A 99 2.15 2.95 10.27
CA CYS A 99 3.30 2.06 10.38
C CYS A 99 3.56 1.60 11.82
N ALA A 100 2.51 1.52 12.64
CA ALA A 100 2.63 1.00 14.00
C ALA A 100 2.98 -0.50 14.01
N ASP A 101 3.70 -0.94 15.05
CA ASP A 101 3.90 -2.36 15.37
C ASP A 101 4.55 -3.21 14.25
N GLY A 102 5.41 -2.61 13.43
CA GLY A 102 6.18 -3.31 12.39
C GLY A 102 5.38 -3.64 11.11
N THR A 103 4.15 -3.14 11.02
CA THR A 103 3.30 -3.22 9.82
C THR A 103 2.89 -1.84 9.37
N CYS A 104 3.13 -1.52 8.10
CA CYS A 104 2.59 -0.35 7.44
C CYS A 104 1.29 -0.71 6.73
N SER A 105 0.15 -0.32 7.29
CA SER A 105 -1.17 -0.42 6.65
C SER A 105 -1.56 0.90 5.98
N HIS A 106 -2.34 0.80 4.91
CA HIS A 106 -2.97 1.92 4.23
C HIS A 106 -4.42 1.60 3.92
N THR A 107 -5.32 2.54 4.17
CA THR A 107 -6.70 2.54 3.68
C THR A 107 -6.94 3.80 2.87
N GLY A 108 -7.75 3.71 1.82
CA GLY A 108 -8.02 4.82 0.94
C GLY A 108 -9.41 4.75 0.32
N SER A 109 -9.91 5.92 -0.07
CA SER A 109 -11.15 6.06 -0.82
C SER A 109 -10.98 7.02 -1.99
N LEU A 110 -11.70 6.76 -3.06
CA LEU A 110 -11.80 7.55 -4.27
C LEU A 110 -13.29 7.77 -4.52
N THR A 111 -13.73 9.00 -4.76
CA THR A 111 -15.13 9.31 -5.10
C THR A 111 -15.16 10.24 -6.29
N GLY A 112 -15.75 9.76 -7.39
CA GLY A 112 -15.94 10.52 -8.61
C GLY A 112 -17.06 11.55 -8.47
N SER A 113 -17.05 12.55 -9.35
CA SER A 113 -18.11 13.57 -9.46
C SER A 113 -19.47 12.99 -9.84
N ASP A 114 -19.51 11.76 -10.34
CA ASP A 114 -20.71 10.96 -10.64
C ASP A 114 -21.24 10.17 -9.42
N GLY A 115 -20.58 10.28 -8.26
CA GLY A 115 -20.98 9.62 -7.02
C GLY A 115 -20.54 8.16 -6.91
N HIS A 116 -19.84 7.62 -7.92
CA HIS A 116 -19.23 6.30 -7.81
C HIS A 116 -17.95 6.38 -6.97
N SER A 117 -17.80 5.41 -6.07
CA SER A 117 -16.62 5.33 -5.19
C SER A 117 -15.88 4.02 -5.35
N ALA A 118 -14.57 4.06 -5.09
CA ALA A 118 -13.75 2.88 -4.92
C ALA A 118 -12.97 3.00 -3.60
N THR A 119 -12.68 1.88 -2.97
CA THR A 119 -11.84 1.84 -1.77
C THR A 119 -10.60 0.99 -2.04
N THR A 120 -9.52 1.35 -1.36
CA THR A 120 -8.26 0.60 -1.39
C THR A 120 -7.88 0.26 0.03
N SER A 121 -7.33 -0.93 0.24
CA SER A 121 -6.67 -1.27 1.48
C SER A 121 -5.39 -2.03 1.19
N GLY A 122 -4.41 -1.97 2.08
CA GLY A 122 -3.22 -2.78 1.94
C GLY A 122 -2.32 -2.69 3.15
N SER A 123 -1.37 -3.62 3.21
CA SER A 123 -0.39 -3.67 4.27
C SER A 123 0.93 -4.20 3.75
N VAL A 124 2.01 -3.78 4.41
CA VAL A 124 3.33 -4.38 4.32
C VAL A 124 3.83 -4.62 5.73
N THR A 125 4.11 -5.88 6.06
CA THR A 125 4.67 -6.29 7.35
C THR A 125 6.12 -6.70 7.15
N ARG A 126 7.00 -6.22 8.03
CA ARG A 126 8.34 -6.75 8.16
C ARG A 126 8.34 -7.80 9.27
N ASN A 127 8.40 -9.08 8.90
CA ASN A 127 8.41 -10.20 9.85
C ASN A 127 9.81 -10.45 10.43
N GLY A 128 10.86 -9.92 9.80
CA GLY A 128 12.25 -10.02 10.22
C GLY A 128 13.21 -9.44 9.18
N PRO A 129 14.53 -9.49 9.41
CA PRO A 129 15.52 -9.12 8.39
C PRO A 129 15.33 -9.95 7.12
N GLY A 130 15.14 -9.29 5.97
CA GLY A 130 14.93 -9.97 4.69
C GLY A 130 13.59 -10.69 4.54
N GLN A 131 12.66 -10.53 5.49
CA GLN A 131 11.36 -11.20 5.52
C GLN A 131 10.23 -10.17 5.51
N TYR A 132 9.43 -10.22 4.45
CA TYR A 132 8.35 -9.28 4.21
C TYR A 132 7.09 -10.00 3.75
N ALA A 133 5.95 -9.52 4.17
CA ALA A 133 4.65 -9.89 3.63
C ALA A 133 3.91 -8.62 3.20
N SER A 134 3.15 -8.70 2.12
CA SER A 134 2.27 -7.62 1.70
C SER A 134 0.92 -8.14 1.26
N SER A 135 -0.09 -7.30 1.40
CA SER A 135 -1.42 -7.56 0.86
C SER A 135 -2.08 -6.27 0.43
N GLY A 136 -3.10 -6.38 -0.41
CA GLY A 136 -3.98 -5.26 -0.66
C GLY A 136 -5.21 -5.62 -1.46
N THR A 137 -6.20 -4.75 -1.39
CA THR A 137 -7.49 -4.85 -2.07
C THR A 137 -7.84 -3.55 -2.75
N ILE A 138 -8.60 -3.67 -3.83
CA ILE A 138 -9.30 -2.56 -4.49
C ILE A 138 -10.74 -3.01 -4.67
N THR A 139 -11.68 -2.28 -4.09
CA THR A 139 -13.11 -2.56 -4.19
C THR A 139 -13.78 -1.43 -4.98
N GLY A 140 -14.40 -1.78 -6.11
CA GLY A 140 -15.13 -0.83 -6.95
C GLY A 140 -16.51 -0.48 -6.39
N SER A 141 -17.18 0.47 -7.05
CA SER A 141 -18.51 0.96 -6.64
C SER A 141 -19.60 -0.11 -6.70
N ASN A 142 -19.39 -1.14 -7.51
CA ASN A 142 -20.25 -2.31 -7.64
C ASN A 142 -19.94 -3.42 -6.61
N GLY A 143 -19.03 -3.18 -5.67
CA GLY A 143 -18.62 -4.16 -4.64
C GLY A 143 -17.61 -5.20 -5.12
N ASN A 144 -17.31 -5.26 -6.41
CA ASN A 144 -16.33 -6.18 -6.95
C ASN A 144 -14.93 -5.83 -6.43
N THR A 145 -14.21 -6.85 -5.97
CA THR A 145 -12.91 -6.66 -5.31
C THR A 145 -11.82 -7.43 -6.04
N ALA A 146 -10.74 -6.74 -6.38
CA ALA A 146 -9.48 -7.36 -6.74
C ALA A 146 -8.53 -7.33 -5.54
N SER A 147 -7.68 -8.33 -5.40
CA SER A 147 -6.73 -8.41 -4.30
C SER A 147 -5.38 -8.95 -4.71
N HIS A 148 -4.39 -8.70 -3.88
CA HIS A 148 -3.11 -9.38 -3.97
C HIS A 148 -2.58 -9.74 -2.58
N THR A 149 -1.75 -10.78 -2.54
CA THR A 149 -0.88 -11.12 -1.42
C THR A 149 0.50 -11.44 -1.96
N ALA A 150 1.54 -11.11 -1.21
CA ALA A 150 2.90 -11.47 -1.56
C ALA A 150 3.76 -11.69 -0.32
N SER A 151 4.82 -12.47 -0.47
CA SER A 151 5.83 -12.67 0.56
C SER A 151 7.21 -12.75 -0.07
N THR A 152 8.19 -12.25 0.66
CA THR A 152 9.61 -12.48 0.40
C THR A 152 10.25 -13.01 1.67
N ASN A 153 11.03 -14.08 1.55
CA ASN A 153 11.79 -14.66 2.65
C ASN A 153 13.23 -14.92 2.21
N CYS A 154 14.16 -14.15 2.77
CA CYS A 154 15.58 -14.36 2.60
C CYS A 154 16.17 -15.08 3.82
N ALA A 155 16.68 -16.28 3.61
CA ALA A 155 17.41 -17.06 4.60
C ALA A 155 18.76 -17.52 4.00
N GLY A 156 19.85 -17.09 4.63
CA GLY A 156 21.20 -17.39 4.17
C GLY A 156 21.49 -16.83 2.76
N SER A 157 21.90 -17.69 1.84
CA SER A 157 22.21 -17.32 0.45
C SER A 157 21.00 -17.33 -0.48
N THR A 158 19.81 -17.70 0.02
CA THR A 158 18.61 -17.86 -0.79
C THR A 158 17.50 -16.92 -0.37
N CYS A 159 16.88 -16.26 -1.34
CA CYS A 159 15.64 -15.52 -1.17
C CYS A 159 14.55 -16.20 -1.97
N SER A 160 13.44 -16.55 -1.34
CA SER A 160 12.21 -16.95 -2.01
C SER A 160 11.23 -15.79 -2.07
N ARG A 161 10.44 -15.73 -3.13
CA ARG A 161 9.32 -14.82 -3.30
C ARG A 161 8.10 -15.60 -3.76
N SER A 162 6.94 -15.20 -3.29
CA SER A 162 5.67 -15.67 -3.81
C SER A 162 4.65 -14.55 -3.79
N GLY A 163 3.61 -14.69 -4.60
CA GLY A 163 2.45 -13.83 -4.50
C GLY A 163 1.31 -14.33 -5.36
N THR A 164 0.11 -13.93 -4.97
CA THR A 164 -1.13 -14.23 -5.68
C THR A 164 -1.85 -12.92 -5.95
N VAL A 165 -2.33 -12.75 -7.17
CA VAL A 165 -3.25 -11.68 -7.55
C VAL A 165 -4.57 -12.33 -7.91
N THR A 166 -5.66 -11.86 -7.32
CA THR A 166 -7.02 -12.31 -7.59
C THR A 166 -7.80 -11.18 -8.22
N GLY A 167 -8.34 -11.42 -9.41
CA GLY A 167 -9.18 -10.45 -10.11
C GLY A 167 -10.58 -10.34 -9.51
N THR A 168 -11.36 -9.38 -10.00
CA THR A 168 -12.76 -9.19 -9.61
C THR A 168 -13.65 -10.38 -9.89
N ASP A 169 -13.26 -11.22 -10.85
CA ASP A 169 -14.00 -12.40 -11.29
C ASP A 169 -13.64 -13.65 -10.46
N GLY A 170 -12.85 -13.47 -9.39
CA GLY A 170 -12.40 -14.54 -8.49
C GLY A 170 -11.24 -15.39 -9.01
N ALA A 171 -10.85 -15.20 -10.27
CA ALA A 171 -9.75 -15.93 -10.87
C ALA A 171 -8.38 -15.38 -10.41
N SER A 172 -7.42 -16.29 -10.17
CA SER A 172 -6.13 -15.94 -9.57
C SER A 172 -4.93 -16.32 -10.43
N VAL A 173 -3.90 -15.49 -10.35
CA VAL A 173 -2.55 -15.71 -10.87
C VAL A 173 -1.61 -15.79 -9.69
N THR A 174 -0.94 -16.92 -9.53
CA THR A 174 0.08 -17.11 -8.49
C THR A 174 1.44 -17.13 -9.15
N HIS A 175 2.40 -16.43 -8.57
CA HIS A 175 3.79 -16.51 -8.96
C HIS A 175 4.64 -16.92 -7.76
N SER A 176 5.70 -17.67 -8.02
CA SER A 176 6.72 -18.03 -7.05
C SER A 176 8.09 -18.01 -7.72
N GLY A 177 9.13 -17.86 -6.92
CA GLY A 177 10.49 -17.92 -7.43
C GLY A 177 11.51 -17.85 -6.32
N SER A 178 12.75 -18.14 -6.67
CA SER A 178 13.89 -18.03 -5.76
C SER A 178 15.10 -17.43 -6.46
N ALA A 179 15.96 -16.81 -5.67
CA ALA A 179 17.29 -16.40 -6.06
C ALA A 179 18.29 -16.95 -5.04
N THR A 180 19.21 -17.79 -5.49
CA THR A 180 20.23 -18.41 -4.65
C THR A 180 21.61 -17.97 -5.11
N ARG A 181 22.38 -17.36 -4.21
CA ARG A 181 23.80 -17.12 -4.42
C ARG A 181 24.55 -18.45 -4.23
N VAL A 182 25.13 -18.96 -5.31
CA VAL A 182 25.93 -20.20 -5.30
C VAL A 182 27.43 -19.93 -5.18
N ALA A 183 27.87 -18.73 -5.55
CA ALA A 183 29.23 -18.22 -5.37
C ALA A 183 29.23 -16.68 -5.35
N PRO A 184 30.34 -16.01 -4.94
CA PRO A 184 30.48 -14.57 -5.13
C PRO A 184 30.23 -14.18 -6.58
N GLY A 185 29.34 -13.20 -6.83
CA GLY A 185 28.96 -12.77 -8.18
C GLY A 185 28.07 -13.74 -8.99
N VAL A 186 27.75 -14.94 -8.49
CA VAL A 186 26.92 -15.92 -9.22
C VAL A 186 25.60 -16.16 -8.50
N VAL A 187 24.50 -15.91 -9.21
CA VAL A 187 23.14 -16.12 -8.70
C VAL A 187 22.38 -17.01 -9.67
N THR A 188 21.78 -18.06 -9.12
CA THR A 188 20.81 -18.88 -9.85
C THR A 188 19.41 -18.42 -9.47
N THR A 189 18.55 -18.21 -10.47
CA THR A 189 17.15 -17.85 -10.26
C THR A 189 16.24 -18.93 -10.79
N SER A 190 15.13 -19.10 -10.09
CA SER A 190 13.99 -19.90 -10.57
C SER A 190 12.71 -19.10 -10.37
N GLY A 191 11.72 -19.39 -11.18
CA GLY A 191 10.46 -18.68 -11.22
C GLY A 191 9.37 -19.51 -11.87
N GLY A 192 8.14 -19.23 -11.49
CA GLY A 192 6.97 -19.74 -12.15
C GLY A 192 5.79 -18.84 -11.90
N SER A 193 4.87 -18.82 -12.86
CA SER A 193 3.58 -18.18 -12.74
C SER A 193 2.49 -19.11 -13.24
N THR A 194 1.35 -19.16 -12.57
CA THR A 194 0.13 -19.74 -13.14
C THR A 194 -0.54 -18.69 -14.03
N ILE A 195 -1.14 -19.13 -15.13
CA ILE A 195 -2.03 -18.32 -15.94
C ILE A 195 -3.45 -18.58 -15.43
N VAL A 196 -4.30 -17.56 -15.52
CA VAL A 196 -5.74 -17.73 -15.34
C VAL A 196 -6.20 -18.92 -16.21
N HIS A 197 -6.90 -19.89 -15.59
CA HIS A 197 -7.31 -21.17 -16.19
C HIS A 197 -6.27 -22.32 -16.22
N GLY A 198 -5.25 -22.27 -15.35
CA GLY A 198 -4.51 -23.48 -14.93
C GLY A 198 -3.25 -23.83 -15.73
N GLY A 199 -2.88 -23.03 -16.74
CA GLY A 199 -1.57 -23.14 -17.38
C GLY A 199 -0.45 -22.70 -16.42
N THR A 200 0.73 -23.30 -16.52
CA THR A 200 1.92 -22.87 -15.76
C THR A 200 3.02 -22.43 -16.73
N VAL A 201 3.66 -21.30 -16.43
CA VAL A 201 4.85 -20.82 -17.11
C VAL A 201 5.99 -20.89 -16.11
N SER A 202 7.02 -21.68 -16.41
CA SER A 202 8.24 -21.73 -15.60
C SER A 202 9.36 -20.96 -16.29
N THR A 203 10.12 -20.20 -15.51
CA THR A 203 11.29 -19.47 -15.96
C THR A 203 12.45 -19.73 -14.99
N GLY A 204 13.68 -19.76 -15.50
CA GLY A 204 14.86 -19.98 -14.66
C GLY A 204 16.12 -19.68 -15.44
N GLY A 205 17.19 -19.35 -14.74
CA GLY A 205 18.46 -19.03 -15.37
C GLY A 205 19.57 -18.79 -14.35
N THR A 206 20.81 -18.87 -14.83
CA THR A 206 22.00 -18.54 -14.04
C THR A 206 22.60 -17.27 -14.59
N THR A 207 22.82 -16.29 -13.70
CA THR A 207 23.48 -15.04 -14.04
C THR A 207 24.82 -14.97 -13.34
N VAL A 208 25.88 -14.76 -14.11
CA VAL A 208 27.24 -14.50 -13.61
C VAL A 208 27.54 -13.02 -13.80
N ILE A 209 27.87 -12.34 -12.71
CA ILE A 209 28.28 -10.93 -12.71
C ILE A 209 29.80 -10.88 -12.80
N HIS A 210 30.34 -10.48 -13.95
CA HIS A 210 31.75 -10.17 -14.16
C HIS A 210 31.88 -8.66 -14.41
N GLY A 211 32.44 -7.92 -13.45
CA GLY A 211 32.36 -6.45 -13.49
C GLY A 211 30.90 -5.98 -13.49
N SER A 212 30.66 -4.68 -13.68
CA SER A 212 29.33 -4.05 -13.69
C SER A 212 28.38 -4.51 -14.81
N THR A 213 28.66 -5.65 -15.47
CA THR A 213 27.89 -6.21 -16.58
C THR A 213 27.43 -7.63 -16.25
N ALA A 214 26.11 -7.87 -16.31
CA ALA A 214 25.51 -9.19 -16.16
C ALA A 214 25.47 -9.90 -17.52
N ALA A 215 26.07 -11.09 -17.63
CA ALA A 215 25.87 -11.99 -18.77
C ALA A 215 24.70 -12.93 -18.45
N GLY A 216 23.53 -12.69 -19.04
CA GLY A 216 22.36 -13.55 -18.89
C GLY A 216 22.39 -14.72 -19.87
N GLY A 217 22.50 -15.95 -19.36
CA GLY A 217 22.31 -17.15 -20.18
C GLY A 217 20.82 -17.43 -20.36
N ALA A 218 20.24 -17.01 -21.49
CA ALA A 218 18.90 -17.43 -21.88
C ALA A 218 18.96 -18.85 -22.47
N VAL A 219 18.39 -19.83 -21.77
CA VAL A 219 18.03 -21.11 -22.41
C VAL A 219 16.75 -20.85 -23.19
N VAL A 220 16.89 -20.62 -24.49
CA VAL A 220 15.78 -20.73 -25.43
C VAL A 220 15.44 -22.22 -25.52
N VAL A 221 14.29 -22.62 -24.99
CA VAL A 221 13.71 -23.94 -25.31
C VAL A 221 13.25 -23.88 -26.76
N ALA A 222 14.18 -24.16 -27.68
CA ALA A 222 13.83 -24.54 -29.04
C ALA A 222 13.41 -26.02 -28.98
N GLY A 223 12.19 -26.32 -29.45
CA GLY A 223 11.60 -27.66 -29.47
C GLY A 223 12.37 -28.65 -30.34
N GLY A 224 13.50 -29.16 -29.85
CA GLY A 224 14.25 -30.26 -30.43
C GLY A 224 14.32 -31.41 -29.43
N THR A 225 13.77 -32.56 -29.80
CA THR A 225 13.88 -33.80 -29.03
C THR A 225 15.34 -34.25 -28.97
N VAL A 226 15.96 -34.13 -27.79
CA VAL A 226 17.26 -34.75 -27.50
C VAL A 226 17.00 -36.06 -26.75
N PRO A 227 17.58 -37.20 -27.16
CA PRO A 227 17.29 -38.49 -26.57
C PRO A 227 17.79 -38.58 -25.13
N VAL A 228 16.91 -39.07 -24.25
CA VAL A 228 17.16 -39.36 -22.84
C VAL A 228 18.10 -40.57 -22.72
N PRO A 229 19.27 -40.49 -22.05
CA PRO A 229 20.03 -41.68 -21.70
C PRO A 229 19.33 -42.43 -20.55
N ALA A 230 19.35 -43.76 -20.65
CA ALA A 230 18.58 -44.69 -19.83
C ALA A 230 18.69 -44.46 -18.31
N ALA A 231 17.56 -44.61 -17.63
CA ALA A 231 17.43 -44.46 -16.19
C ALA A 231 18.22 -45.53 -15.43
N VAL A 232 19.06 -45.08 -14.48
CA VAL A 232 19.62 -45.93 -13.43
C VAL A 232 18.51 -46.19 -12.40
N PRO A 233 18.23 -47.45 -12.00
CA PRO A 233 17.16 -47.73 -11.05
C PRO A 233 17.56 -47.25 -9.64
N VAL A 234 16.78 -46.32 -9.09
CA VAL A 234 16.89 -45.84 -7.71
C VAL A 234 16.04 -46.77 -6.82
N PRO A 235 16.54 -47.23 -5.65
CA PRO A 235 15.76 -48.09 -4.77
C PRO A 235 14.55 -47.35 -4.20
N VAL A 236 13.38 -47.99 -4.28
CA VAL A 236 12.11 -47.48 -3.78
C VAL A 236 12.17 -47.39 -2.25
N ALA A 237 12.00 -46.18 -1.71
CA ALA A 237 11.85 -45.97 -0.27
C ALA A 237 10.49 -46.49 0.21
N PRO A 238 10.42 -47.15 1.39
CA PRO A 238 9.17 -47.69 1.92
C PRO A 238 8.18 -46.56 2.29
N PRO A 239 6.86 -46.81 2.17
CA PRO A 239 5.84 -45.80 2.39
C PRO A 239 5.81 -45.35 3.86
N PRO A 240 5.60 -44.05 4.14
CA PRO A 240 5.50 -43.53 5.49
C PRO A 240 4.22 -44.06 6.20
N PRO A 241 4.30 -44.35 7.51
CA PRO A 241 3.18 -44.90 8.27
C PRO A 241 1.99 -43.92 8.34
N ALA A 242 0.78 -44.48 8.30
CA ALA A 242 -0.47 -43.74 8.29
C ALA A 242 -0.61 -42.83 9.53
N ALA A 243 -0.91 -41.55 9.28
CA ALA A 243 -1.14 -40.56 10.33
C ALA A 243 -2.43 -40.86 11.10
N VAL A 244 -2.32 -40.94 12.43
CA VAL A 244 -3.46 -41.01 13.35
C VAL A 244 -4.21 -39.68 13.32
N VAL A 245 -5.48 -39.71 12.94
CA VAL A 245 -6.37 -38.54 12.98
C VAL A 245 -6.75 -38.26 14.43
N VAL A 246 -6.22 -37.18 15.00
CA VAL A 246 -6.73 -36.62 16.25
C VAL A 246 -7.82 -35.61 15.89
N THR A 247 -9.07 -35.95 16.17
CA THR A 247 -10.20 -35.03 16.02
C THR A 247 -10.14 -33.94 17.11
N PRO A 248 -10.24 -32.65 16.75
CA PRO A 248 -10.24 -31.57 17.74
C PRO A 248 -11.50 -31.60 18.63
N PRO A 249 -11.42 -31.09 19.88
CA PRO A 249 -12.55 -31.10 20.82
C PRO A 249 -13.71 -30.20 20.36
N PRO A 250 -14.96 -30.50 20.75
CA PRO A 250 -16.11 -29.66 20.40
C PRO A 250 -15.99 -28.26 21.02
N PRO A 251 -16.45 -27.19 20.33
CA PRO A 251 -16.47 -25.85 20.90
C PRO A 251 -17.41 -25.78 22.12
N ALA A 252 -16.94 -25.12 23.18
CA ALA A 252 -17.76 -24.87 24.36
C ALA A 252 -18.92 -23.92 24.02
N ALA A 253 -20.13 -24.26 24.49
CA ALA A 253 -21.33 -23.45 24.32
C ALA A 253 -21.19 -22.10 25.04
N THR A 254 -21.32 -21.00 24.29
CA THR A 254 -21.36 -19.65 24.84
C THR A 254 -22.74 -19.36 25.41
N VAL A 255 -22.81 -19.12 26.72
CA VAL A 255 -24.01 -18.62 27.39
C VAL A 255 -24.23 -17.17 26.97
N ALA A 256 -25.35 -16.88 26.31
CA ALA A 256 -25.73 -15.53 25.92
C ALA A 256 -26.16 -14.72 27.16
N VAL A 257 -25.39 -13.69 27.51
CA VAL A 257 -25.83 -12.67 28.47
C VAL A 257 -26.65 -11.64 27.71
N ALA A 258 -27.92 -11.49 28.10
CA ALA A 258 -28.83 -10.51 27.51
C ALA A 258 -28.37 -9.07 27.80
N ALA A 259 -28.42 -8.22 26.77
CA ALA A 259 -28.05 -6.81 26.87
C ALA A 259 -29.05 -6.02 27.74
N PRO A 260 -28.62 -5.01 28.52
CA PRO A 260 -29.52 -4.17 29.29
C PRO A 260 -30.40 -3.30 28.39
N ALA A 261 -31.68 -3.14 28.75
CA ALA A 261 -32.64 -2.31 28.03
C ALA A 261 -32.23 -0.82 28.04
N PRO A 262 -32.46 -0.08 26.94
CA PRO A 262 -32.10 1.34 26.85
C PRO A 262 -32.99 2.22 27.75
N ALA A 263 -32.37 3.18 28.42
CA ALA A 263 -33.04 4.14 29.29
C ALA A 263 -33.93 5.11 28.49
N ALA A 264 -35.12 5.39 29.02
CA ALA A 264 -36.08 6.32 28.42
C ALA A 264 -35.57 7.77 28.47
N VAL A 265 -35.61 8.45 27.32
CA VAL A 265 -35.27 9.86 27.18
C VAL A 265 -36.46 10.71 27.61
N VAL A 266 -36.30 11.46 28.71
CA VAL A 266 -37.28 12.48 29.13
C VAL A 266 -37.06 13.73 28.28
N VAL A 267 -38.03 14.06 27.43
CA VAL A 267 -38.03 15.30 26.64
C VAL A 267 -38.57 16.42 27.51
N THR A 268 -37.74 17.43 27.80
CA THR A 268 -38.19 18.65 28.47
C THR A 268 -38.86 19.61 27.46
N PRO A 269 -39.93 20.32 27.83
CA PRO A 269 -40.59 21.27 26.95
C PRO A 269 -39.68 22.46 26.59
N PRO A 270 -39.82 23.03 25.38
CA PRO A 270 -39.03 24.18 24.96
C PRO A 270 -39.39 25.46 25.75
N PRO A 271 -38.44 26.41 25.92
CA PRO A 271 -38.68 27.65 26.65
C PRO A 271 -39.68 28.56 25.92
N PRO A 272 -40.48 29.35 26.67
CA PRO A 272 -41.44 30.29 26.08
C PRO A 272 -40.74 31.43 25.32
N ALA A 273 -41.36 31.84 24.21
CA ALA A 273 -40.85 32.88 23.33
C ALA A 273 -40.82 34.26 24.01
N PRO A 274 -39.84 35.13 23.69
CA PRO A 274 -39.74 36.47 24.26
C PRO A 274 -40.90 37.37 23.79
N ALA A 275 -41.42 38.17 24.73
CA ALA A 275 -42.52 39.09 24.49
C ALA A 275 -42.12 40.21 23.50
N ALA A 276 -42.95 40.43 22.48
CA ALA A 276 -42.79 41.53 21.55
C ALA A 276 -43.17 42.87 22.22
N VAL A 277 -42.22 43.80 22.29
CA VAL A 277 -42.48 45.19 22.70
C VAL A 277 -43.03 45.93 21.49
N VAL A 278 -44.30 46.33 21.56
CA VAL A 278 -44.91 47.24 20.58
C VAL A 278 -44.51 48.67 20.97
N VAL A 279 -43.74 49.33 20.10
CA VAL A 279 -43.51 50.77 20.17
C VAL A 279 -44.45 51.43 19.17
N THR A 280 -45.43 52.18 19.66
CA THR A 280 -46.24 53.08 18.83
C THR A 280 -45.58 54.45 18.69
N PRO A 281 -45.78 55.15 17.56
CA PRO A 281 -45.20 56.47 17.30
C PRO A 281 -45.72 57.57 18.22
#